data_AF-A0A7C1PD30-F1
#
_entry.id   AF-A0A7C1PD30-F1
#
_cell.length_a   1.000
_cell.length_b   1.000
_cell.length_c   1.000
_cell.angle_alpha   90.00
_cell.angle_beta   90.00
_cell.angle_gamma   90.00
#
_symmetry.space_group_name_H-M   'P 1'
#
loop_
_entity.id
_entity.type
_entity.pdbx_description
1 polymer ?
#
loop_
_entity_poly.entity_id
_entity_poly.type
_entity_poly.pdbx_seq_one_letter_code
_entity_poly.pdbx_strand_id
1 'polypeptide(L)'
;MAGDYRTAFARVGSLATLAVCVLFCSQAPRLLSQDIPQGQGKRTLYLLLRIPSNKLDDPKQQEDLILQTIKRGIQRAKLKVREEPIIRTVSPAFVEEIQRLIPGSGWRVEAADDAQAEKNGANGNIQEKLNISLLDANNNIYKIQLPSDKYVLKELDVEFANGKLQTFKLSSPKDKQPVALRPNYPGSYVLRLQGNDVPQKCTATILSSKGEQKLSADWPVQSRAYLLILKDFEGNLDELFAVVQDPDLVGNPIQLLSLDQHLFAVASVGLETEPTSFIHGNTLTVVVPDLKTRRVKHVWVYLPISEEKVDEEIARWLKHSSVKNVSKDLPLLIEKNLVRFDPNQRAILDKDVINQPKWWETGRNGKDHFTRTFELKDIPELVNRIPSMWMLTVWIFEDSDGNKELIFIKNRQGKTAPLESQEIITWRQSLPKLKTKPK
;
A
#
# COMPACT_ATOMS: atom_id res chain seq x y z
N MET A 1 19.03 74.31 -12.02
CA MET A 1 18.00 74.11 -13.06
C MET A 1 16.94 73.22 -12.47
N ALA A 2 15.75 73.79 -12.28
CA ALA A 2 14.59 73.14 -11.69
C ALA A 2 13.94 72.17 -12.69
N GLY A 3 13.42 71.06 -12.18
CA GLY A 3 12.69 70.06 -12.95
C GLY A 3 11.64 69.41 -12.06
N ASP A 4 10.60 70.18 -11.77
CA ASP A 4 9.33 69.72 -11.21
C ASP A 4 8.58 68.90 -12.28
N TYR A 5 8.15 67.69 -11.93
CA TYR A 5 6.99 67.05 -12.56
C TYR A 5 6.11 66.40 -11.49
N ARG A 6 5.15 67.19 -11.01
CA ARG A 6 3.91 66.71 -10.42
C ARG A 6 2.92 66.44 -11.54
N THR A 7 2.44 65.21 -11.65
CA THR A 7 1.19 64.90 -12.35
C THR A 7 0.24 64.22 -11.38
N ALA A 8 -0.80 64.97 -11.01
CA ALA A 8 -2.02 64.45 -10.43
C ALA A 8 -2.94 64.00 -11.58
N PHE A 9 -3.54 62.82 -11.46
CA PHE A 9 -4.82 62.52 -12.08
C PHE A 9 -5.69 61.77 -11.10
N ALA A 10 -6.80 62.41 -10.75
CA ALA A 10 -7.93 61.83 -10.07
C ALA A 10 -8.96 61.39 -11.12
N ARG A 11 -9.57 60.21 -10.90
CA ARG A 11 -11.02 59.97 -10.85
C ARG A 11 -11.43 58.58 -11.39
N VAL A 12 -12.05 57.83 -10.48
CA VAL A 12 -13.35 57.15 -10.58
C VAL A 12 -13.57 56.23 -11.79
N GLY A 13 -13.50 54.94 -11.52
CA GLY A 13 -14.11 53.88 -12.33
C GLY A 13 -14.52 52.73 -11.41
N SER A 14 -15.75 52.80 -10.91
CA SER A 14 -16.44 51.70 -10.24
C SER A 14 -16.54 50.51 -11.19
N LEU A 15 -15.89 49.39 -10.86
CA LEU A 15 -16.27 48.07 -11.33
C LEU A 15 -16.19 47.11 -10.16
N ALA A 16 -17.37 46.82 -9.62
CA ALA A 16 -17.61 45.74 -8.69
C ALA A 16 -17.26 44.42 -9.37
N THR A 17 -16.03 43.96 -9.18
CA THR A 17 -15.66 42.57 -9.49
C THR A 17 -16.16 41.71 -8.34
N LEU A 18 -17.40 41.24 -8.51
CA LEU A 18 -17.94 40.03 -7.90
C LEU A 18 -17.01 38.87 -8.27
N ALA A 19 -15.91 38.72 -7.52
CA ALA A 19 -15.17 37.49 -7.48
C ALA A 19 -16.05 36.52 -6.69
N VAL A 20 -16.87 35.78 -7.42
CA VAL A 20 -17.56 34.58 -6.99
C VAL A 20 -16.47 33.66 -6.42
N CYS A 21 -16.29 33.69 -5.11
CA CYS A 21 -15.70 32.58 -4.39
C CYS A 21 -16.64 31.40 -4.63
N VAL A 22 -16.35 30.63 -5.67
CA VAL A 22 -16.83 29.26 -5.79
C VAL A 22 -16.14 28.50 -4.66
N LEU A 23 -16.73 28.60 -3.47
CA LEU A 23 -16.63 27.58 -2.45
C LEU A 23 -17.19 26.32 -3.10
N PHE A 24 -16.34 25.57 -3.79
CA PHE A 24 -16.47 24.12 -3.81
C PHE A 24 -16.19 23.63 -2.39
N CYS A 25 -17.05 24.01 -1.44
CA CYS A 25 -17.45 23.06 -0.43
C CYS A 25 -18.05 21.93 -1.25
N SER A 26 -17.28 20.87 -1.44
CA SER A 26 -17.82 19.55 -1.67
C SER A 26 -18.84 19.33 -0.57
N GLN A 27 -20.09 19.71 -0.83
CA GLN A 27 -21.23 19.16 -0.14
C GLN A 27 -21.14 17.68 -0.48
N ALA A 28 -20.51 16.92 0.43
CA ALA A 28 -20.76 15.50 0.50
C ALA A 28 -22.27 15.34 0.31
N PRO A 29 -22.73 14.51 -0.64
CA PRO A 29 -24.14 14.34 -0.86
C PRO A 29 -24.76 14.12 0.51
N ARG A 30 -25.67 15.02 0.91
CA ARG A 30 -26.53 14.78 2.08
C ARG A 30 -27.36 13.59 1.69
N LEU A 31 -26.81 12.41 1.92
CA LEU A 31 -27.53 11.17 2.00
C LEU A 31 -28.71 11.48 2.90
N LEU A 32 -29.91 11.27 2.37
CA LEU A 32 -31.13 11.36 3.14
C LEU A 32 -30.91 10.56 4.41
N SER A 33 -30.68 11.26 5.53
CA SER A 33 -30.71 10.66 6.84
C SER A 33 -32.16 10.21 7.00
N GLN A 34 -32.43 8.96 6.65
CA GLN A 34 -33.58 8.31 7.23
C GLN A 34 -33.30 8.40 8.72
N ASP A 35 -34.06 9.24 9.41
CA ASP A 35 -34.23 9.22 10.85
C ASP A 35 -34.76 7.83 11.22
N ILE A 36 -33.88 6.83 11.17
CA ILE A 36 -34.13 5.52 11.75
C ILE A 36 -34.23 5.84 13.24
N PRO A 37 -35.39 5.63 13.87
CA PRO A 37 -35.63 6.06 15.23
C PRO A 37 -34.50 5.57 16.13
N GLN A 38 -33.80 6.52 16.76
CA GLN A 38 -32.77 6.27 17.76
C GLN A 38 -33.38 5.36 18.84
N GLY A 39 -33.08 4.04 18.78
CA GLY A 39 -33.64 3.07 19.71
C GLY A 39 -33.89 1.66 19.18
N GLN A 40 -33.76 1.39 17.87
CA GLN A 40 -34.04 0.04 17.36
C GLN A 40 -32.79 -0.83 17.13
N GLY A 41 -32.62 -1.80 18.03
CA GLY A 41 -32.12 -3.14 17.72
C GLY A 41 -30.62 -3.29 17.48
N LYS A 42 -30.03 -4.26 18.20
CA LYS A 42 -28.77 -4.88 17.80
C LYS A 42 -28.88 -5.32 16.34
N ARG A 43 -27.99 -4.82 15.48
CA ARG A 43 -27.95 -5.19 14.06
C ARG A 43 -26.60 -5.77 13.70
N THR A 44 -26.55 -6.68 12.74
CA THR A 44 -25.28 -7.14 12.17
C THR A 44 -24.94 -6.28 10.97
N LEU A 45 -23.79 -5.61 11.03
CA LEU A 45 -23.24 -4.83 9.91
C LEU A 45 -22.37 -5.74 9.05
N TYR A 46 -22.59 -5.72 7.74
CA TYR A 46 -21.75 -6.37 6.76
C TYR A 46 -21.09 -5.27 5.92
N LEU A 47 -19.76 -5.18 5.96
CA LEU A 47 -18.99 -4.26 5.12
C LEU A 47 -18.19 -5.07 4.12
N LEU A 48 -18.50 -4.97 2.85
CA LEU A 48 -17.62 -5.48 1.81
C LEU A 48 -16.49 -4.49 1.59
N LEU A 49 -15.24 -4.96 1.52
CA LEU A 49 -14.04 -4.15 1.36
C LEU A 49 -13.26 -4.70 0.17
N ARG A 50 -13.27 -4.00 -0.96
CA ARG A 50 -12.35 -4.32 -2.05
C ARG A 50 -11.04 -3.57 -1.85
N ILE A 51 -9.93 -4.30 -1.87
CA ILE A 51 -8.60 -3.70 -1.80
C ILE A 51 -7.84 -4.10 -3.06
N PRO A 52 -7.36 -3.12 -3.85
CA PRO A 52 -6.58 -3.44 -5.03
C PRO A 52 -5.39 -4.32 -4.64
N SER A 53 -5.07 -5.32 -5.46
CA SER A 53 -4.01 -6.30 -5.17
C SER A 53 -2.61 -5.71 -5.30
N ASN A 54 -2.52 -4.39 -5.29
CA ASN A 54 -1.26 -3.72 -5.18
C ASN A 54 -0.74 -3.80 -3.73
N LYS A 55 -0.21 -4.98 -3.39
CA LYS A 55 1.11 -5.12 -2.77
C LYS A 55 1.23 -4.95 -1.25
N LEU A 56 0.50 -5.72 -0.45
CA LEU A 56 1.15 -6.35 0.70
C LEU A 56 1.47 -7.79 0.29
N ASP A 57 2.72 -8.23 0.49
CA ASP A 57 3.12 -9.60 0.16
C ASP A 57 2.46 -10.63 1.12
N ASP A 58 1.92 -10.18 2.26
CA ASP A 58 1.22 -11.00 3.25
C ASP A 58 -0.27 -10.58 3.43
N PRO A 59 -1.23 -11.41 2.99
CA PRO A 59 -2.67 -11.18 3.19
C PRO A 59 -3.06 -10.96 4.64
N LYS A 60 -2.39 -11.64 5.57
CA LYS A 60 -2.71 -11.56 6.99
C LYS A 60 -2.40 -10.18 7.55
N GLN A 61 -1.29 -9.58 7.14
CA GLN A 61 -0.95 -8.20 7.54
C GLN A 61 -2.00 -7.20 7.05
N GLN A 62 -2.55 -7.44 5.86
CA GLN A 62 -3.62 -6.61 5.31
C GLN A 62 -4.93 -6.76 6.09
N GLU A 63 -5.32 -7.99 6.43
CA GLU A 63 -6.48 -8.26 7.29
C GLU A 63 -6.33 -7.61 8.67
N ASP A 64 -5.16 -7.77 9.30
CA ASP A 64 -4.85 -7.17 10.59
C ASP A 64 -4.95 -5.63 10.55
N LEU A 65 -4.44 -5.01 9.48
CA LEU A 65 -4.52 -3.57 9.27
C LEU A 65 -5.98 -3.08 9.19
N ILE A 66 -6.81 -3.76 8.39
CA ILE A 66 -8.23 -3.44 8.24
C ILE A 66 -8.94 -3.54 9.60
N LEU A 67 -8.75 -4.68 10.28
CA LEU A 67 -9.38 -4.94 11.57
C LEU A 67 -8.99 -3.87 12.60
N GLN A 68 -7.73 -3.46 12.63
CA GLN A 68 -7.26 -2.42 13.53
C GLN A 68 -7.88 -1.07 13.25
N THR A 69 -7.88 -0.63 12.00
CA THR A 69 -8.49 0.65 11.63
C THR A 69 -9.98 0.66 11.99
N ILE A 70 -10.70 -0.44 11.74
CA ILE A 70 -12.13 -0.53 12.10
C ILE A 70 -12.33 -0.54 13.62
N LYS A 71 -11.54 -1.31 14.38
CA LYS A 71 -11.61 -1.32 15.85
C LYS A 71 -11.39 0.08 16.43
N ARG A 72 -10.41 0.82 15.89
CA ARG A 72 -10.15 2.20 16.30
C ARG A 72 -11.30 3.12 15.92
N GLY A 73 -11.86 2.95 14.73
CA GLY A 73 -13.08 3.61 14.29
C GLY A 73 -14.23 3.43 15.27
N ILE A 74 -14.51 2.18 15.65
CA ILE A 74 -15.53 1.80 16.64
C ILE A 74 -15.28 2.50 17.97
N GLN A 75 -14.05 2.44 18.49
CA GLN A 75 -13.69 3.04 19.77
C GLN A 75 -13.86 4.57 19.76
N ARG A 76 -13.35 5.23 18.72
CA ARG A 76 -13.36 6.71 18.59
C ARG A 76 -14.75 7.26 18.34
N ALA A 77 -15.54 6.58 17.52
CA ALA A 77 -16.96 6.89 17.31
C ALA A 77 -17.86 6.42 18.48
N LYS A 78 -17.27 5.87 19.56
CA LYS A 78 -17.97 5.39 20.77
C LYS A 78 -19.10 4.40 20.47
N LEU A 79 -18.89 3.56 19.46
CA LEU A 79 -19.84 2.54 19.01
C LEU A 79 -19.72 1.29 19.87
N LYS A 80 -20.81 0.54 19.99
CA LYS A 80 -20.80 -0.75 20.71
C LYS A 80 -20.90 -1.90 19.72
N VAL A 81 -20.05 -2.89 19.90
CA VAL A 81 -20.06 -4.17 19.17
C VAL A 81 -19.82 -5.25 20.22
N ARG A 82 -20.67 -6.27 20.25
CA ARG A 82 -20.60 -7.32 21.31
C ARG A 82 -19.42 -8.26 21.13
N GLU A 83 -19.08 -8.54 19.88
CA GLU A 83 -18.03 -9.47 19.48
C GLU A 83 -16.92 -8.75 18.72
N GLU A 84 -15.76 -9.41 18.65
CA GLU A 84 -14.67 -8.93 17.80
C GLU A 84 -15.09 -8.91 16.31
N PRO A 85 -14.74 -7.87 15.55
CA PRO A 85 -14.98 -7.81 14.12
C PRO A 85 -14.43 -9.06 13.40
N ILE A 86 -15.26 -9.68 12.55
CA ILE A 86 -14.86 -10.85 11.79
C ILE A 86 -14.54 -10.41 10.37
N ILE A 87 -13.35 -10.73 9.87
CA ILE A 87 -13.00 -10.53 8.47
C ILE A 87 -12.95 -11.89 7.74
N ARG A 88 -13.49 -11.94 6.53
CA ARG A 88 -13.46 -13.11 5.65
C ARG A 88 -13.02 -12.67 4.27
N THR A 89 -12.13 -13.40 3.62
CA THR A 89 -11.89 -13.16 2.19
C THR A 89 -13.05 -13.74 1.38
N VAL A 90 -13.54 -12.98 0.41
CA VAL A 90 -14.59 -13.37 -0.52
C VAL A 90 -14.10 -13.31 -1.96
N SER A 91 -14.73 -14.08 -2.85
CA SER A 91 -14.31 -14.11 -4.26
C SER A 91 -14.65 -12.78 -4.96
N PRO A 92 -13.83 -12.36 -5.94
CA PRO A 92 -14.17 -11.20 -6.78
C PRO A 92 -15.52 -11.36 -7.48
N ALA A 93 -15.85 -12.56 -7.93
CA ALA A 93 -17.13 -12.87 -8.57
C ALA A 93 -18.33 -12.61 -7.64
N PHE A 94 -18.21 -12.87 -6.34
CA PHE A 94 -19.25 -12.52 -5.36
C PHE A 94 -19.45 -11.02 -5.29
N VAL A 95 -18.36 -10.24 -5.32
CA VAL A 95 -18.43 -8.77 -5.33
C VAL A 95 -19.09 -8.26 -6.61
N GLU A 96 -18.73 -8.82 -7.76
CA GLU A 96 -19.33 -8.47 -9.06
C GLU A 96 -20.82 -8.78 -9.12
N GLU A 97 -21.24 -9.92 -8.56
CA GLU A 97 -22.64 -10.28 -8.54
C GLU A 97 -23.45 -9.33 -7.64
N ILE A 98 -22.92 -9.04 -6.45
CA ILE A 98 -23.50 -8.07 -5.53
C ILE A 98 -23.65 -6.69 -6.20
N GLN A 99 -22.65 -6.24 -6.97
CA GLN A 99 -22.73 -4.98 -7.70
C GLN A 99 -23.83 -4.96 -8.75
N ARG A 100 -23.96 -6.03 -9.54
CA ARG A 100 -25.01 -6.14 -10.56
C ARG A 100 -26.40 -6.03 -9.95
N LEU A 101 -26.56 -6.49 -8.72
CA LEU A 101 -27.82 -6.43 -7.98
C LEU A 101 -28.12 -5.04 -7.39
N ILE A 102 -27.16 -4.10 -7.41
CA ILE A 102 -27.32 -2.75 -6.87
C ILE A 102 -27.47 -1.75 -8.03
N PRO A 103 -28.69 -1.47 -8.49
CA PRO A 103 -28.90 -0.54 -9.60
C PRO A 103 -28.43 0.87 -9.22
N GLY A 104 -27.78 1.56 -10.17
CA GLY A 104 -27.36 2.95 -9.99
C GLY A 104 -26.05 3.15 -9.22
N SER A 105 -25.38 2.08 -8.76
CA SER A 105 -24.00 2.22 -8.28
C SER A 105 -23.13 2.62 -9.48
N GLY A 106 -22.77 3.90 -9.60
CA GLY A 106 -21.78 4.40 -10.57
C GLY A 106 -20.39 3.77 -10.42
N TRP A 107 -20.27 2.74 -9.58
CA TRP A 107 -19.15 1.86 -9.41
C TRP A 107 -19.05 0.91 -10.61
N ARG A 108 -18.44 1.40 -11.70
CA ARG A 108 -17.88 0.49 -12.69
C ARG A 108 -16.66 -0.16 -12.05
N VAL A 109 -16.70 -1.47 -11.93
CA VAL A 109 -15.49 -2.26 -11.80
C VAL A 109 -14.72 -2.06 -13.07
N GLU A 110 -13.72 -1.19 -13.03
CA GLU A 110 -12.50 -1.52 -13.75
C GLU A 110 -12.04 -2.82 -13.10
N ALA A 111 -12.35 -3.94 -13.76
CA ALA A 111 -11.70 -5.17 -13.42
C ALA A 111 -10.21 -4.86 -13.51
N ALA A 112 -9.38 -5.43 -12.64
CA ALA A 112 -7.93 -5.32 -12.86
C ALA A 112 -7.53 -5.81 -14.27
N ASP A 113 -8.41 -6.59 -14.90
CA ASP A 113 -8.39 -7.02 -16.29
C ASP A 113 -8.43 -5.83 -17.30
N ASP A 114 -9.14 -4.73 -17.01
CA ASP A 114 -9.25 -3.57 -17.90
C ASP A 114 -7.99 -2.69 -17.89
N ALA A 115 -7.33 -2.56 -16.73
CA ALA A 115 -6.07 -1.79 -16.63
C ALA A 115 -4.90 -2.44 -17.39
N GLN A 116 -4.95 -3.76 -17.64
CA GLN A 116 -4.02 -4.45 -18.55
C GLN A 116 -4.51 -4.47 -20.01
N ALA A 117 -5.82 -4.39 -20.24
CA ALA A 117 -6.38 -4.27 -21.59
C ALA A 117 -6.09 -2.89 -22.20
N GLU A 118 -6.20 -1.79 -21.43
CA GLU A 118 -6.02 -0.43 -21.96
C GLU A 118 -4.55 -0.04 -22.20
N LYS A 119 -3.59 -0.61 -21.46
CA LYS A 119 -2.16 -0.36 -21.71
C LYS A 119 -1.60 -1.09 -22.94
N ASN A 120 -2.32 -2.08 -23.45
CA ASN A 120 -1.97 -2.80 -24.67
C ASN A 120 -2.85 -2.29 -25.82
N GLY A 121 -2.43 -1.16 -26.41
CA GLY A 121 -3.19 -0.39 -27.39
C GLY A 121 -3.96 -1.20 -28.44
N ALA A 122 -5.12 -0.65 -28.79
CA ALA A 122 -6.15 -1.16 -29.70
C ALA A 122 -5.73 -1.39 -31.18
N ASN A 123 -4.47 -1.70 -31.47
CA ASN A 123 -3.94 -1.87 -32.83
C ASN A 123 -3.13 -3.15 -33.07
N GLY A 124 -3.23 -4.18 -32.22
CA GLY A 124 -2.56 -5.46 -32.44
C GLY A 124 -3.57 -6.61 -32.47
N ASN A 125 -3.41 -7.53 -33.42
CA ASN A 125 -4.09 -8.84 -33.51
C ASN A 125 -4.60 -9.32 -32.15
N ILE A 126 -5.86 -9.78 -32.09
CA ILE A 126 -6.44 -10.51 -30.96
C ILE A 126 -5.57 -11.76 -30.76
N GLN A 127 -4.45 -11.60 -30.05
CA GLN A 127 -3.59 -12.69 -29.67
C GLN A 127 -4.40 -13.54 -28.71
N GLU A 128 -4.42 -14.84 -28.98
CA GLU A 128 -5.04 -15.89 -28.22
C GLU A 128 -4.51 -15.88 -26.77
N LYS A 129 -5.04 -15.00 -25.92
CA LYS A 129 -4.57 -14.81 -24.54
C LYS A 129 -5.27 -15.75 -23.58
N LEU A 130 -4.47 -16.37 -22.71
CA LEU A 130 -4.93 -17.10 -21.55
C LEU A 130 -5.60 -16.13 -20.57
N ASN A 131 -6.81 -16.42 -20.12
CA ASN A 131 -7.46 -15.65 -19.06
C ASN A 131 -7.40 -16.44 -17.74
N ILE A 132 -6.93 -15.79 -16.68
CA ILE A 132 -6.80 -16.36 -15.34
C ILE A 132 -7.71 -15.56 -14.42
N SER A 133 -8.50 -16.23 -13.60
CA SER A 133 -9.37 -15.58 -12.61
C SER A 133 -9.43 -16.33 -11.28
N LEU A 134 -9.50 -15.62 -10.15
CA LEU A 134 -9.61 -16.22 -8.81
C LEU A 134 -11.07 -16.64 -8.55
N LEU A 135 -11.27 -17.92 -8.31
CA LEU A 135 -12.57 -18.48 -7.93
C LEU A 135 -12.76 -18.47 -6.41
N ASP A 136 -11.74 -18.86 -5.66
CA ASP A 136 -11.77 -18.92 -4.19
C ASP A 136 -10.43 -18.43 -3.64
N ALA A 137 -10.48 -17.28 -2.98
CA ALA A 137 -9.33 -16.63 -2.39
C ALA A 137 -8.81 -17.35 -1.14
N ASN A 138 -9.67 -18.01 -0.36
CA ASN A 138 -9.24 -18.70 0.86
C ASN A 138 -8.44 -19.96 0.55
N ASN A 139 -8.76 -20.60 -0.58
CA ASN A 139 -8.13 -21.85 -1.01
C ASN A 139 -7.14 -21.68 -2.17
N ASN A 140 -6.85 -20.43 -2.58
CA ASN A 140 -6.02 -20.11 -3.74
C ASN A 140 -6.42 -20.90 -5.00
N ILE A 141 -7.74 -20.91 -5.28
CA ILE A 141 -8.31 -21.60 -6.43
C ILE A 141 -8.53 -20.61 -7.57
N TYR A 142 -7.90 -20.88 -8.71
CA TYR A 142 -7.97 -20.09 -9.92
C TYR A 142 -8.65 -20.87 -11.04
N LYS A 143 -9.42 -20.17 -11.86
CA LYS A 143 -9.91 -20.61 -13.16
C LYS A 143 -8.92 -20.17 -14.22
N ILE A 144 -8.51 -21.11 -15.05
CA ILE A 144 -7.72 -20.88 -16.26
C ILE A 144 -8.63 -21.11 -17.44
N GLN A 145 -8.82 -20.09 -18.27
CA GLN A 145 -9.64 -20.12 -19.47
C GLN A 145 -8.74 -19.99 -20.69
N LEU A 146 -8.75 -21.02 -21.53
CA LEU A 146 -8.04 -21.03 -22.80
C LEU A 146 -8.78 -20.14 -23.83
N PRO A 147 -8.06 -19.63 -24.84
CA PRO A 147 -8.62 -18.81 -25.92
C PRO A 147 -9.71 -19.52 -26.74
N SER A 148 -9.66 -20.84 -26.82
CA SER A 148 -10.64 -21.68 -27.50
C SER A 148 -10.97 -22.91 -26.66
N ASP A 149 -12.24 -23.30 -26.69
CA ASP A 149 -12.78 -24.55 -26.14
C ASP A 149 -12.21 -25.82 -26.81
N LYS A 150 -11.69 -25.69 -28.04
CA LYS A 150 -11.01 -26.76 -28.78
C LYS A 150 -9.59 -27.01 -28.31
N TYR A 151 -9.01 -26.12 -27.52
CA TYR A 151 -7.66 -26.29 -27.00
C TYR A 151 -7.69 -27.17 -25.75
N VAL A 152 -6.69 -28.06 -25.66
CA VAL A 152 -6.52 -28.94 -24.51
C VAL A 152 -5.25 -28.56 -23.77
N LEU A 153 -5.36 -28.20 -22.50
CA LEU A 153 -4.21 -27.90 -21.64
C LEU A 153 -3.50 -29.20 -21.29
N LYS A 154 -2.23 -29.35 -21.66
CA LYS A 154 -1.41 -30.49 -21.22
C LYS A 154 -0.78 -30.20 -19.86
N GLU A 155 -0.21 -29.02 -19.74
CA GLU A 155 0.66 -28.64 -18.64
C GLU A 155 0.61 -27.12 -18.44
N LEU A 156 0.74 -26.70 -17.19
CA LEU A 156 0.80 -25.31 -16.79
C LEU A 156 2.00 -25.11 -15.88
N ASP A 157 2.99 -24.36 -16.36
CA ASP A 157 4.12 -23.91 -15.57
C ASP A 157 3.76 -22.58 -14.91
N VAL A 158 3.92 -22.48 -13.59
CA VAL A 158 3.68 -21.25 -12.82
C VAL A 158 4.99 -20.81 -12.17
N GLU A 159 5.40 -19.59 -12.49
CA GLU A 159 6.56 -18.91 -11.90
C GLU A 159 6.09 -18.05 -10.74
N PHE A 160 6.71 -18.23 -9.58
CA PHE A 160 6.39 -17.51 -8.35
C PHE A 160 7.39 -16.38 -8.09
N ALA A 161 6.99 -15.42 -7.24
CA ALA A 161 7.80 -14.25 -6.89
C ALA A 161 9.15 -14.59 -6.25
N ASN A 162 9.29 -15.79 -5.66
CA ASN A 162 10.54 -16.30 -5.10
C ASN A 162 11.46 -16.96 -6.15
N GLY A 163 11.12 -16.88 -7.43
CA GLY A 163 11.84 -17.52 -8.54
C GLY A 163 11.57 -19.02 -8.69
N LYS A 164 10.75 -19.62 -7.82
CA LYS A 164 10.36 -21.02 -7.93
C LYS A 164 9.47 -21.19 -9.17
N LEU A 165 9.75 -22.24 -9.94
CA LEU A 165 8.89 -22.69 -11.02
C LEU A 165 8.20 -23.98 -10.60
N GLN A 166 6.87 -24.04 -10.70
CA GLN A 166 6.11 -25.25 -10.43
C GLN A 166 5.27 -25.63 -11.64
N THR A 167 5.45 -26.89 -12.04
CA THR A 167 4.77 -27.48 -13.18
C THR A 167 3.54 -28.26 -12.72
N PHE A 168 2.39 -27.95 -13.28
CA PHE A 168 1.12 -28.59 -13.00
C PHE A 168 0.64 -29.35 -14.22
N LYS A 169 0.52 -30.67 -14.09
CA LYS A 169 -0.06 -31.54 -15.12
C LYS A 169 -1.51 -31.84 -14.79
N LEU A 170 -2.32 -32.06 -15.81
CA LEU A 170 -3.67 -32.58 -15.62
C LEU A 170 -3.61 -33.89 -14.85
N SER A 171 -4.27 -33.94 -13.70
CA SER A 171 -4.32 -35.17 -12.93
C SER A 171 -5.14 -36.23 -13.65
N SER A 172 -4.64 -37.45 -13.63
CA SER A 172 -5.39 -38.61 -14.06
C SER A 172 -6.46 -38.93 -13.01
N PRO A 173 -7.63 -39.48 -13.39
CA PRO A 173 -8.64 -39.95 -12.44
C PRO A 173 -8.13 -40.96 -11.40
N LYS A 174 -6.93 -41.55 -11.63
CA LYS A 174 -6.30 -42.54 -10.78
C LYS A 174 -5.34 -41.95 -9.72
N ASP A 175 -5.06 -40.64 -9.77
CA ASP A 175 -4.12 -40.00 -8.85
C ASP A 175 -4.75 -39.85 -7.45
N LYS A 176 -4.06 -40.35 -6.42
CA LYS A 176 -4.57 -40.37 -5.02
C LYS A 176 -4.38 -39.05 -4.26
N GLN A 177 -3.68 -38.07 -4.84
CA GLN A 177 -3.41 -36.79 -4.19
C GLN A 177 -4.47 -35.75 -4.57
N PRO A 178 -4.73 -34.74 -3.70
CA PRO A 178 -5.63 -33.64 -4.05
C PRO A 178 -5.13 -32.97 -5.32
N VAL A 179 -5.93 -33.10 -6.38
CA VAL A 179 -5.63 -32.63 -7.73
C VAL A 179 -5.43 -31.12 -7.73
N ALA A 180 -4.20 -30.69 -8.01
CA ALA A 180 -3.89 -29.27 -8.11
C ALA A 180 -4.46 -28.65 -9.39
N LEU A 181 -4.45 -29.35 -10.54
CA LEU A 181 -5.00 -28.85 -11.80
C LEU A 181 -5.99 -29.85 -12.39
N ARG A 182 -7.24 -29.43 -12.58
CA ARG A 182 -8.33 -30.26 -13.12
C ARG A 182 -9.09 -29.58 -14.26
N PRO A 183 -9.63 -30.34 -15.22
CA PRO A 183 -10.58 -29.79 -16.17
C PRO A 183 -11.89 -29.41 -15.46
N ASN A 184 -12.54 -28.34 -15.92
CA ASN A 184 -13.85 -27.90 -15.45
C ASN A 184 -14.92 -28.13 -16.52
N TYR A 185 -14.69 -27.56 -17.70
CA TYR A 185 -15.46 -27.74 -18.93
C TYR A 185 -14.55 -27.44 -20.14
N PRO A 186 -14.93 -27.72 -21.39
CA PRO A 186 -14.04 -27.52 -22.54
C PRO A 186 -13.37 -26.14 -22.58
N GLY A 187 -12.04 -26.12 -22.69
CA GLY A 187 -11.22 -24.90 -22.62
C GLY A 187 -11.08 -24.26 -21.23
N SER A 188 -11.67 -24.80 -20.16
CA SER A 188 -11.59 -24.27 -18.80
C SER A 188 -11.04 -25.27 -17.80
N TYR A 189 -10.14 -24.80 -16.96
CA TYR A 189 -9.43 -25.58 -15.96
C TYR A 189 -9.47 -24.87 -14.61
N VAL A 190 -9.39 -25.64 -13.54
CA VAL A 190 -9.31 -25.13 -12.18
C VAL A 190 -7.96 -25.55 -11.59
N LEU A 191 -7.19 -24.56 -11.16
CA LEU A 191 -5.91 -24.71 -10.49
C LEU A 191 -6.05 -24.34 -9.01
N ARG A 192 -5.61 -25.21 -8.11
CA ARG A 192 -5.44 -24.94 -6.68
C ARG A 192 -3.96 -24.86 -6.36
N LEU A 193 -3.50 -23.67 -6.00
CA LEU A 193 -2.12 -23.48 -5.53
C LEU A 193 -2.01 -23.85 -4.05
N GLN A 194 -0.91 -24.50 -3.69
CA GLN A 194 -0.60 -24.86 -2.31
C GLN A 194 0.42 -23.86 -1.73
N GLY A 195 0.24 -23.50 -0.47
CA GLY A 195 1.13 -22.56 0.22
C GLY A 195 0.79 -21.08 -0.01
N ASN A 196 1.71 -20.23 0.43
CA ASN A 196 1.56 -18.76 0.42
C ASN A 196 2.42 -18.08 -0.66
N ASP A 197 3.04 -18.86 -1.56
CA ASP A 197 3.85 -18.32 -2.64
C ASP A 197 2.97 -17.54 -3.62
N VAL A 198 3.39 -16.34 -4.00
CA VAL A 198 2.63 -15.45 -4.89
C VAL A 198 3.01 -15.73 -6.35
N PRO A 199 2.09 -16.22 -7.19
CA PRO A 199 2.36 -16.46 -8.60
C PRO A 199 2.52 -15.13 -9.36
N GLN A 200 3.45 -15.09 -10.32
CA GLN A 200 3.75 -13.90 -11.13
C GLN A 200 3.52 -14.11 -12.62
N LYS A 201 3.83 -15.30 -13.15
CA LYS A 201 3.66 -15.63 -14.57
C LYS A 201 3.23 -17.07 -14.72
N CYS A 202 2.64 -17.38 -15.86
CA CYS A 202 2.44 -18.76 -16.25
C CYS A 202 2.71 -19.00 -17.73
N THR A 203 3.04 -20.25 -18.04
CA THR A 203 3.16 -20.76 -19.39
C THR A 203 2.32 -22.02 -19.50
N ALA A 204 1.29 -21.98 -20.33
CA ALA A 204 0.40 -23.09 -20.64
C ALA A 204 0.88 -23.79 -21.91
N THR A 205 1.21 -25.07 -21.80
CA THR A 205 1.44 -25.94 -22.96
C THR A 205 0.10 -26.54 -23.38
N ILE A 206 -0.38 -26.18 -24.57
CA ILE A 206 -1.68 -26.59 -25.07
C ILE A 206 -1.57 -27.39 -26.37
N LEU A 207 -2.53 -28.28 -26.61
CA LEU A 207 -2.69 -29.01 -27.86
C LEU A 207 -3.79 -28.35 -28.71
N SER A 208 -3.46 -28.06 -29.96
CA SER A 208 -4.36 -27.51 -30.97
C SER A 208 -4.41 -28.42 -32.21
N SER A 209 -5.28 -28.09 -33.18
CA SER A 209 -5.30 -28.78 -34.48
C SER A 209 -4.00 -28.62 -35.28
N LYS A 210 -3.18 -27.61 -34.98
CA LYS A 210 -1.87 -27.35 -35.61
C LYS A 210 -0.71 -28.01 -34.86
N GLY A 211 -0.99 -28.75 -33.79
CA GLY A 211 0.00 -29.34 -32.91
C GLY A 211 0.11 -28.63 -31.56
N GLU A 212 1.23 -28.86 -30.88
CA GLU A 212 1.51 -28.32 -29.56
C GLU A 212 2.00 -26.87 -29.64
N GLN A 213 1.44 -26.00 -28.80
CA GLN A 213 1.83 -24.59 -28.72
C GLN A 213 1.89 -24.13 -27.26
N LYS A 214 2.69 -23.10 -26.99
CA LYS A 214 2.82 -22.49 -25.66
C LYS A 214 2.15 -21.13 -25.63
N LEU A 215 1.30 -20.91 -24.64
CA LEU A 215 0.70 -19.61 -24.34
C LEU A 215 1.30 -19.09 -23.04
N SER A 216 1.81 -17.87 -23.04
CA SER A 216 2.33 -17.23 -21.83
C SER A 216 1.42 -16.09 -21.42
N ALA A 217 1.22 -15.94 -20.11
CA ALA A 217 0.46 -14.84 -19.55
C ALA A 217 1.04 -14.43 -18.19
N ASP A 218 1.05 -13.13 -17.93
CA ASP A 218 1.30 -12.61 -16.59
C ASP A 218 0.16 -13.07 -15.67
N TRP A 219 0.49 -13.39 -14.42
CA TRP A 219 -0.52 -13.72 -13.44
C TRP A 219 -1.31 -12.45 -13.08
N PRO A 220 -2.64 -12.50 -13.10
CA PRO A 220 -3.44 -11.30 -12.90
C PRO A 220 -3.28 -10.78 -11.47
N VAL A 221 -3.08 -9.46 -11.37
CA VAL A 221 -3.04 -8.73 -10.09
C VAL A 221 -4.48 -8.50 -9.63
N GLN A 222 -5.12 -9.52 -9.07
CA GLN A 222 -6.54 -9.48 -8.77
C GLN A 222 -6.84 -8.85 -7.41
N SER A 223 -7.64 -7.78 -7.40
CA SER A 223 -8.10 -7.15 -6.16
C SER A 223 -8.64 -8.19 -5.19
N ARG A 224 -8.21 -8.12 -3.93
CA ARG A 224 -8.79 -8.95 -2.88
C ARG A 224 -10.05 -8.27 -2.37
N ALA A 225 -11.06 -9.08 -2.07
CA ALA A 225 -12.27 -8.60 -1.45
C ALA A 225 -12.43 -9.26 -0.09
N TYR A 226 -12.79 -8.46 0.91
CA TYR A 226 -13.02 -8.91 2.26
C TYR A 226 -14.45 -8.57 2.67
N LEU A 227 -15.14 -9.50 3.32
CA LEU A 227 -16.38 -9.26 4.03
C LEU A 227 -16.06 -9.09 5.51
N LEU A 228 -16.25 -7.89 6.02
CA LEU A 228 -16.17 -7.59 7.44
C LEU A 228 -17.57 -7.68 8.07
N ILE A 229 -17.68 -8.33 9.22
CA ILE A 229 -18.93 -8.55 9.94
C ILE A 229 -18.79 -7.96 11.34
N LEU A 230 -19.63 -6.98 11.67
CA LEU A 230 -19.75 -6.41 13.02
C LEU A 230 -21.10 -6.86 13.61
N LYS A 231 -21.08 -7.81 14.54
CA LYS A 231 -22.31 -8.33 15.17
C LYS A 231 -22.78 -7.44 16.31
N ASP A 232 -24.10 -7.35 16.49
CA ASP A 232 -24.74 -6.55 17.54
C ASP A 232 -24.21 -5.10 17.55
N PHE A 233 -24.01 -4.52 16.36
CA PHE A 233 -23.58 -3.15 16.18
C PHE A 233 -24.67 -2.18 16.68
N GLU A 234 -24.31 -1.32 17.62
CA GLU A 234 -25.14 -0.22 18.12
C GLU A 234 -24.38 1.11 17.94
N GLY A 235 -25.02 2.07 17.29
CA GLY A 235 -24.49 3.42 17.09
C GLY A 235 -24.64 3.94 15.66
N ASN A 236 -24.02 5.09 15.41
CA ASN A 236 -24.06 5.79 14.14
C ASN A 236 -22.98 5.27 13.18
N LEU A 237 -23.42 4.77 12.03
CA LEU A 237 -22.54 4.23 11.00
C LEU A 237 -21.77 5.34 10.28
N ASP A 238 -22.39 6.50 10.06
CA ASP A 238 -21.74 7.62 9.38
C ASP A 238 -20.57 8.15 10.21
N GLU A 239 -20.68 8.09 11.54
CA GLU A 239 -19.58 8.40 12.44
C GLU A 239 -18.44 7.38 12.35
N LEU A 240 -18.75 6.08 12.24
CA LEU A 240 -17.71 5.07 11.96
C LEU A 240 -16.95 5.44 10.68
N PHE A 241 -17.70 5.76 9.62
CA PHE A 241 -17.14 6.02 8.30
C PHE A 241 -16.32 7.29 8.28
N ALA A 242 -16.82 8.36 8.90
CA ALA A 242 -16.08 9.60 9.07
C ALA A 242 -14.75 9.35 9.78
N VAL A 243 -14.75 8.60 10.89
CA VAL A 243 -13.52 8.35 11.65
C VAL A 243 -12.51 7.49 10.89
N VAL A 244 -12.94 6.41 10.25
CA VAL A 244 -12.00 5.50 9.56
C VAL A 244 -11.48 6.08 8.24
N GLN A 245 -12.13 7.12 7.72
CA GLN A 245 -11.65 7.90 6.57
C GLN A 245 -10.76 9.08 6.98
N ASP A 246 -10.81 9.51 8.24
CA ASP A 246 -10.10 10.69 8.72
C ASP A 246 -8.61 10.41 9.00
N PRO A 247 -7.68 11.01 8.23
CA PRO A 247 -6.23 10.84 8.43
C PRO A 247 -5.68 11.43 9.73
N ASP A 248 -6.44 12.27 10.42
CA ASP A 248 -6.05 12.82 11.71
C ASP A 248 -6.42 11.91 12.89
N LEU A 249 -7.34 10.96 12.68
CA LEU A 249 -7.87 10.07 13.70
C LEU A 249 -7.33 8.64 13.59
N VAL A 250 -6.95 8.20 12.39
CA VAL A 250 -6.35 6.88 12.14
C VAL A 250 -5.09 6.99 11.29
N GLY A 251 -4.07 6.18 11.58
CA GLY A 251 -2.81 6.19 10.82
C GLY A 251 -2.95 5.64 9.40
N ASN A 252 -3.89 4.71 9.19
CA ASN A 252 -4.15 4.08 7.90
C ASN A 252 -5.64 4.16 7.52
N PRO A 253 -6.12 5.34 7.08
CA PRO A 253 -7.48 5.56 6.65
C PRO A 253 -7.92 4.61 5.55
N ILE A 254 -9.14 4.12 5.71
CA ILE A 254 -9.87 3.30 4.76
C ILE A 254 -10.84 4.23 4.05
N GLN A 255 -10.65 4.41 2.74
CA GLN A 255 -11.68 5.05 1.91
C GLN A 255 -12.91 4.14 1.87
N LEU A 256 -14.10 4.67 2.19
CA LEU A 256 -15.36 3.93 2.08
C LEU A 256 -16.29 4.73 1.17
N LEU A 257 -16.99 4.06 0.26
CA LEU A 257 -18.02 4.66 -0.58
C LEU A 257 -19.34 4.03 -0.17
N SER A 258 -20.19 4.79 0.54
CA SER A 258 -21.53 4.30 0.89
C SER A 258 -22.37 4.14 -0.38
N LEU A 259 -23.03 2.99 -0.55
CA LEU A 259 -24.08 2.80 -1.55
C LEU A 259 -25.41 2.84 -0.83
N ASP A 260 -26.29 3.75 -1.24
CA ASP A 260 -27.42 4.34 -0.49
C ASP A 260 -28.41 3.41 0.21
N GLN A 261 -28.30 2.08 0.11
CA GLN A 261 -29.18 1.16 0.85
C GLN A 261 -28.48 -0.10 1.37
N HIS A 262 -27.29 -0.47 0.89
CA HIS A 262 -26.57 -1.66 1.33
C HIS A 262 -25.05 -1.45 1.31
N LEU A 263 -24.40 -2.01 2.32
CA LEU A 263 -23.10 -1.58 2.84
C LEU A 263 -21.91 -2.21 2.11
N PHE A 264 -21.41 -1.50 1.11
CA PHE A 264 -20.21 -1.85 0.37
C PHE A 264 -19.18 -0.73 0.52
N ALA A 265 -17.89 -1.08 0.46
CA ALA A 265 -16.80 -0.15 0.59
C ALA A 265 -15.56 -0.63 -0.18
N VAL A 266 -14.71 0.30 -0.60
CA VAL A 266 -13.51 0.02 -1.41
C VAL A 266 -12.34 0.74 -0.78
N ALA A 267 -11.45 -0.01 -0.14
CA ALA A 267 -10.28 0.55 0.52
C ALA A 267 -9.13 0.71 -0.48
N SER A 268 -8.58 1.91 -0.57
CA SER A 268 -7.28 2.15 -1.19
C SER A 268 -6.37 2.81 -0.17
N VAL A 269 -5.17 2.26 -0.01
CA VAL A 269 -4.06 2.93 0.69
C VAL A 269 -3.16 3.50 -0.40
N GLY A 270 -2.97 4.82 -0.49
CA GLY A 270 -2.04 5.47 -1.42
C GLY A 270 -1.68 6.88 -0.94
N LEU A 271 -0.58 7.53 -1.37
CA LEU A 271 0.56 7.21 -2.26
C LEU A 271 1.70 8.20 -1.96
N GLU A 272 2.89 7.83 -2.44
CA GLU A 272 3.94 8.69 -3.04
C GLU A 272 4.58 9.79 -2.19
N THR A 273 5.59 9.41 -1.43
CA THR A 273 6.66 10.36 -1.15
C THR A 273 8.00 9.63 -1.04
N GLU A 274 9.00 10.03 -1.84
CA GLU A 274 10.34 9.47 -1.75
C GLU A 274 11.20 10.32 -0.81
N PRO A 275 11.87 9.72 0.18
CA PRO A 275 12.91 10.44 0.89
C PRO A 275 14.01 10.89 -0.08
N THR A 276 14.79 11.88 0.31
CA THR A 276 15.92 12.37 -0.47
C THR A 276 17.05 12.66 0.50
N SER A 277 18.26 12.78 -0.04
CA SER A 277 19.43 13.10 0.74
C SER A 277 20.33 14.02 -0.05
N PHE A 278 21.10 14.84 0.64
CA PHE A 278 22.18 15.60 0.02
C PHE A 278 23.40 15.69 0.94
N ILE A 279 24.57 15.76 0.32
CA ILE A 279 25.85 15.90 1.04
C ILE A 279 26.46 17.25 0.66
N HIS A 280 26.82 18.04 1.67
CA HIS A 280 27.54 19.29 1.52
C HIS A 280 28.72 19.31 2.50
N GLY A 281 29.95 19.30 1.96
CA GLY A 281 31.15 19.17 2.79
C GLY A 281 31.19 17.82 3.53
N ASN A 282 31.38 17.87 4.85
CA ASN A 282 31.32 16.71 5.74
C ASN A 282 29.93 16.49 6.34
N THR A 283 28.89 17.05 5.74
CA THR A 283 27.54 17.01 6.31
C THR A 283 26.60 16.26 5.37
N LEU A 284 25.98 15.20 5.86
CA LEU A 284 24.89 14.49 5.20
C LEU A 284 23.57 14.98 5.77
N THR A 285 22.66 15.46 4.93
CA THR A 285 21.29 15.77 5.34
C THR A 285 20.34 14.77 4.71
N VAL A 286 19.57 14.09 5.55
CA VAL A 286 18.43 13.25 5.13
C VAL A 286 17.18 14.09 5.22
N VAL A 287 16.41 14.11 4.12
CA VAL A 287 15.14 14.83 4.01
C VAL A 287 14.06 13.81 3.67
N VAL A 288 13.14 13.59 4.58
CA VAL A 288 11.99 12.71 4.36
C VAL A 288 10.75 13.57 4.16
N PRO A 289 10.07 13.52 3.02
CA PRO A 289 8.82 14.23 2.81
C PRO A 289 7.71 13.77 3.78
N ASP A 290 6.83 14.71 4.12
CA ASP A 290 5.60 14.45 4.86
C ASP A 290 4.53 13.87 3.92
N LEU A 291 3.64 13.06 4.47
CA LEU A 291 2.58 12.40 3.70
C LEU A 291 1.37 13.34 3.60
N LYS A 292 1.14 13.94 2.42
CA LYS A 292 0.08 14.94 2.20
C LYS A 292 -1.34 14.48 2.61
N THR A 293 -1.59 13.17 2.60
CA THR A 293 -2.91 12.58 2.87
C THR A 293 -3.00 11.90 4.24
N ARG A 294 -1.98 12.05 5.09
CA ARG A 294 -1.88 11.37 6.40
C ARG A 294 -1.27 12.30 7.44
N ARG A 295 -1.70 12.18 8.70
CA ARG A 295 -1.07 12.91 9.78
C ARG A 295 0.17 12.19 10.29
N VAL A 296 1.35 12.56 9.79
CA VAL A 296 2.61 12.00 10.30
C VAL A 296 3.05 12.77 11.54
N LYS A 297 3.17 12.09 12.68
CA LYS A 297 3.73 12.71 13.89
C LYS A 297 5.25 12.65 13.86
N HIS A 298 5.80 11.47 13.57
CA HIS A 298 7.25 11.24 13.57
C HIS A 298 7.69 10.53 12.31
N VAL A 299 8.93 10.78 11.92
CA VAL A 299 9.63 9.98 10.92
C VAL A 299 10.95 9.51 11.51
N TRP A 300 11.19 8.21 11.44
CA TRP A 300 12.42 7.60 11.94
C TRP A 300 13.18 6.93 10.79
N VAL A 301 14.50 7.07 10.82
CA VAL A 301 15.39 6.54 9.79
C VAL A 301 16.44 5.62 10.41
N TYR A 302 16.63 4.44 9.84
CA TYR A 302 17.64 3.46 10.25
C TYR A 302 18.84 3.56 9.30
N LEU A 303 19.99 4.00 9.80
CA LEU A 303 21.20 4.20 9.00
C LEU A 303 22.48 4.14 9.87
N PRO A 304 23.65 3.86 9.26
CA PRO A 304 23.89 3.54 7.84
C PRO A 304 23.81 2.03 7.56
N ILE A 305 23.27 1.63 6.41
CA ILE A 305 23.14 0.22 5.99
C ILE A 305 23.92 0.02 4.69
N SER A 306 24.57 -1.14 4.53
CA SER A 306 25.16 -1.52 3.24
C SER A 306 24.12 -2.16 2.33
N GLU A 307 24.32 -2.08 1.01
CA GLU A 307 23.38 -2.62 0.00
C GLU A 307 23.05 -4.10 0.25
N GLU A 308 24.05 -4.89 0.62
CA GLU A 308 23.92 -6.33 0.82
C GLU A 308 23.08 -6.70 2.05
N LYS A 309 22.91 -5.76 2.99
CA LYS A 309 22.21 -6.00 4.26
C LYS A 309 20.79 -5.46 4.29
N VAL A 310 20.34 -4.75 3.25
CA VAL A 310 19.02 -4.08 3.25
C VAL A 310 17.89 -5.07 3.49
N ASP A 311 17.83 -6.15 2.72
CA ASP A 311 16.76 -7.15 2.82
C ASP A 311 16.83 -7.95 4.12
N GLU A 312 18.05 -8.26 4.60
CA GLU A 312 18.28 -8.90 5.89
C GLU A 312 17.76 -8.04 7.04
N GLU A 313 18.03 -6.73 6.99
CA GLU A 313 17.60 -5.77 7.98
C GLU A 313 16.08 -5.59 8.00
N ILE A 314 15.45 -5.47 6.82
CA ILE A 314 13.98 -5.44 6.70
C ILE A 314 13.37 -6.71 7.32
N ALA A 315 13.89 -7.88 6.94
CA ALA A 315 13.40 -9.15 7.46
C ALA A 315 13.61 -9.26 8.98
N ARG A 316 14.75 -8.79 9.50
CA ARG A 316 15.06 -8.79 10.93
C ARG A 316 14.06 -7.96 11.74
N TRP A 317 13.72 -6.76 11.28
CA TRP A 317 12.75 -5.90 11.96
C TRP A 317 11.33 -6.44 11.88
N LEU A 318 10.92 -6.96 10.71
CA LEU A 318 9.56 -7.46 10.50
C LEU A 318 9.29 -8.82 11.14
N LYS A 319 10.31 -9.67 11.25
CA LYS A 319 10.21 -11.02 11.84
C LYS A 319 10.72 -11.09 13.28
N HIS A 320 10.99 -9.94 13.91
CA HIS A 320 11.44 -9.90 15.29
C HIS A 320 10.41 -10.56 16.21
N SER A 321 10.84 -11.40 17.16
CA SER A 321 9.94 -12.20 18.01
C SER A 321 8.93 -11.37 18.82
N SER A 322 9.31 -10.14 19.19
CA SER A 322 8.45 -9.18 19.87
C SER A 322 7.39 -8.51 18.98
N VAL A 323 7.47 -8.65 17.66
CA VAL A 323 6.53 -8.04 16.71
C VAL A 323 5.48 -9.07 16.36
N LYS A 324 4.31 -8.98 17.00
CA LYS A 324 3.13 -9.79 16.67
C LYS A 324 2.23 -9.06 15.70
N ASN A 325 2.15 -7.74 15.85
CA ASN A 325 1.45 -6.85 14.99
C ASN A 325 2.41 -5.75 14.52
N VAL A 326 2.77 -5.76 13.23
CA VAL A 326 3.74 -4.82 12.66
C VAL A 326 3.33 -3.38 12.94
N SER A 327 2.06 -3.02 12.72
CA SER A 327 1.57 -1.64 12.88
C SER A 327 1.82 -1.04 14.27
N LYS A 328 1.60 -1.82 15.33
CA LYS A 328 1.66 -1.35 16.73
C LYS A 328 2.96 -1.68 17.44
N ASP A 329 3.49 -2.88 17.23
CA ASP A 329 4.62 -3.38 18.01
C ASP A 329 5.96 -2.88 17.45
N LEU A 330 6.07 -2.69 16.13
CA LEU A 330 7.32 -2.25 15.52
C LEU A 330 7.70 -0.82 15.94
N PRO A 331 6.79 0.18 16.03
CA PRO A 331 7.12 1.48 16.59
C PRO A 331 7.71 1.41 18.00
N LEU A 332 7.09 0.60 18.87
CA LEU A 332 7.52 0.44 20.26
C LEU A 332 8.88 -0.26 20.36
N LEU A 333 9.16 -1.19 19.44
CA LEU A 333 10.46 -1.85 19.36
C LEU A 333 11.55 -0.88 18.89
N ILE A 334 11.27 -0.09 17.85
CA ILE A 334 12.20 0.93 17.32
C ILE A 334 12.51 1.97 18.40
N GLU A 335 11.48 2.44 19.12
CA GLU A 335 11.57 3.48 20.14
C GLU A 335 12.57 3.15 21.27
N LYS A 336 12.76 1.86 21.59
CA LYS A 336 13.73 1.41 22.61
C LYS A 336 15.19 1.73 22.26
N ASN A 337 15.51 1.80 20.97
CA ASN A 337 16.86 2.04 20.46
C ASN A 337 16.94 3.34 19.63
N LEU A 338 15.93 4.19 19.74
CA LEU A 338 15.79 5.41 18.94
C LEU A 338 16.66 6.52 19.53
N VAL A 339 17.55 7.07 18.69
CA VAL A 339 18.25 8.29 19.00
C VAL A 339 17.33 9.47 18.70
N ARG A 340 16.87 10.16 19.74
CA ARG A 340 15.93 11.29 19.61
C ARG A 340 16.53 12.45 18.83
N PHE A 341 15.64 13.24 18.24
CA PHE A 341 16.03 14.46 17.57
C PHE A 341 16.33 15.53 18.61
N ASP A 342 17.51 16.14 18.52
CA ASP A 342 17.88 17.33 19.29
C ASP A 342 18.31 18.42 18.30
N PRO A 343 17.61 19.56 18.23
CA PRO A 343 17.97 20.65 17.32
C PRO A 343 19.32 21.30 17.64
N ASN A 344 19.84 21.12 18.86
CA ASN A 344 21.10 21.71 19.32
C ASN A 344 22.30 20.77 19.16
N GLN A 345 22.07 19.47 18.91
CA GLN A 345 23.13 18.48 18.78
C GLN A 345 23.16 17.88 17.38
N ARG A 346 24.31 17.97 16.71
CA ARG A 346 24.52 17.29 15.43
C ARG A 346 24.66 15.80 15.68
N ALA A 347 23.91 14.99 14.91
CA ALA A 347 24.15 13.56 14.87
C ALA A 347 25.50 13.29 14.20
N ILE A 348 26.22 12.28 14.64
CA ILE A 348 27.55 11.94 14.11
C ILE A 348 27.48 10.56 13.49
N LEU A 349 28.01 10.43 12.27
CA LEU A 349 28.29 9.16 11.63
C LEU A 349 29.80 8.99 11.57
N ASP A 350 30.31 8.06 12.36
CA ASP A 350 31.72 7.71 12.45
C ASP A 350 31.91 6.20 12.19
N LYS A 351 33.15 5.74 12.31
CA LYS A 351 33.53 4.33 12.10
C LYS A 351 32.82 3.34 13.05
N ASP A 352 32.40 3.79 14.24
CA ASP A 352 31.79 2.94 15.24
C ASP A 352 30.30 2.75 14.93
N VAL A 353 29.63 3.82 14.50
CA VAL A 353 28.23 3.78 14.04
C VAL A 353 28.05 2.92 12.78
N ILE A 354 29.05 2.84 11.90
CA ILE A 354 28.99 1.96 10.71
C ILE A 354 28.73 0.50 11.06
N ASN A 355 29.33 0.02 12.14
CA ASN A 355 29.19 -1.38 12.53
C ASN A 355 27.89 -1.65 13.29
N GLN A 356 27.20 -0.59 13.72
CA GLN A 356 25.99 -0.65 14.54
C GLN A 356 25.01 0.42 14.04
N PRO A 357 24.29 0.16 12.93
CA PRO A 357 23.30 1.10 12.45
C PRO A 357 22.25 1.35 13.54
N LYS A 358 21.74 2.59 13.59
CA LYS A 358 20.82 3.03 14.64
C LYS A 358 19.58 3.64 14.02
N TRP A 359 18.50 3.63 14.79
CA TRP A 359 17.31 4.41 14.48
C TRP A 359 17.51 5.85 14.94
N TRP A 360 17.23 6.79 14.05
CA TRP A 360 17.36 8.22 14.29
C TRP A 360 16.03 8.89 14.01
N GLU A 361 15.55 9.67 14.96
CA GLU A 361 14.37 10.49 14.79
C GLU A 361 14.67 11.74 13.97
N THR A 362 13.84 12.04 12.99
CA THR A 362 13.99 13.27 12.20
C THR A 362 13.17 14.42 12.83
N GLY A 363 13.64 15.65 12.67
CA GLY A 363 12.92 16.84 13.10
C GLY A 363 12.02 17.37 11.99
N ARG A 364 10.79 17.74 12.30
CA ARG A 364 9.89 18.38 11.33
C ARG A 364 10.47 19.75 10.93
N ASN A 365 10.67 19.97 9.63
CA ASN A 365 11.23 21.20 9.08
C ASN A 365 10.23 21.81 8.10
N GLY A 366 9.46 22.79 8.56
CA GLY A 366 8.34 23.33 7.79
C GLY A 366 7.12 22.38 7.77
N LYS A 367 6.30 22.51 6.74
CA LYS A 367 5.05 21.73 6.60
C LYS A 367 5.23 20.42 5.84
N ASP A 368 6.20 20.36 4.94
CA ASP A 368 6.21 19.36 3.87
C ASP A 368 7.27 18.27 4.04
N HIS A 369 8.16 18.40 5.02
CA HIS A 369 9.25 17.45 5.21
C HIS A 369 9.79 17.40 6.64
N PHE A 370 10.48 16.32 6.91
CA PHE A 370 11.28 16.05 8.10
C PHE A 370 12.74 15.96 7.70
N THR A 371 13.63 16.43 8.57
CA THR A 371 15.06 16.45 8.29
C THR A 371 15.88 15.94 9.46
N ARG A 372 16.98 15.27 9.15
CA ARG A 372 18.07 15.09 10.11
C ARG A 372 19.41 15.30 9.42
N THR A 373 20.28 16.01 10.11
CA THR A 373 21.62 16.33 9.64
C THR A 373 22.66 15.55 10.44
N PHE A 374 23.61 14.96 9.72
CA PHE A 374 24.67 14.12 10.22
C PHE A 374 26.03 14.70 9.84
N GLU A 375 26.89 14.88 10.84
CA GLU A 375 28.31 15.15 10.64
C GLU A 375 29.04 13.83 10.34
N LEU A 376 29.73 13.79 9.21
CA LEU A 376 30.53 12.66 8.75
C LEU A 376 31.94 12.78 9.33
N LYS A 377 32.32 11.84 10.18
CA LYS A 377 33.69 11.69 10.73
C LYS A 377 34.35 10.44 10.16
N ASP A 378 35.68 10.41 10.17
CA ASP A 378 36.46 9.28 9.64
C ASP A 378 36.09 8.91 8.19
N ILE A 379 35.82 9.93 7.36
CA ILE A 379 35.32 9.77 5.98
C ILE A 379 36.04 8.69 5.16
N PRO A 380 37.40 8.60 5.15
CA PRO A 380 38.08 7.54 4.41
C PRO A 380 37.65 6.13 4.83
N GLU A 381 37.48 5.91 6.15
CA GLU A 381 37.02 4.63 6.69
C GLU A 381 35.54 4.40 6.34
N LEU A 382 34.71 5.45 6.42
CA LEU A 382 33.30 5.36 6.04
C LEU A 382 33.13 4.92 4.58
N VAL A 383 33.89 5.55 3.69
CA VAL A 383 33.88 5.30 2.25
C VAL A 383 34.38 3.91 1.91
N ASN A 384 35.40 3.42 2.61
CA ASN A 384 35.96 2.09 2.38
C ASN A 384 35.00 0.97 2.84
N ARG A 385 34.27 1.18 3.94
CA ARG A 385 33.37 0.18 4.52
C ARG A 385 31.98 0.17 3.89
N ILE A 386 31.48 1.34 3.46
CA ILE A 386 30.13 1.49 2.91
C ILE A 386 30.24 2.17 1.54
N PRO A 387 30.55 1.43 0.47
CA PRO A 387 30.60 1.98 -0.89
C PRO A 387 29.22 2.35 -1.44
N SER A 388 28.14 1.79 -0.89
CA SER A 388 26.76 2.26 -1.10
C SER A 388 26.06 2.33 0.24
N MET A 389 25.50 3.50 0.56
CA MET A 389 24.84 3.77 1.83
C MET A 389 23.33 3.76 1.62
N TRP A 390 22.66 2.91 2.38
CA TRP A 390 21.22 2.75 2.39
C TRP A 390 20.64 3.14 3.74
N MET A 391 19.35 3.42 3.74
CA MET A 391 18.55 3.65 4.94
C MET A 391 17.20 2.96 4.85
N LEU A 392 16.61 2.63 6.00
CA LEU A 392 15.19 2.30 6.11
C LEU A 392 14.45 3.48 6.72
N THR A 393 13.24 3.77 6.24
CA THR A 393 12.41 4.86 6.74
C THR A 393 11.06 4.33 7.20
N VAL A 394 10.57 4.85 8.33
CA VAL A 394 9.21 4.62 8.83
C VAL A 394 8.51 5.93 9.14
N TRP A 395 7.20 5.98 8.85
CA TRP A 395 6.32 7.09 9.20
C TRP A 395 5.41 6.63 10.33
N ILE A 396 5.33 7.44 11.39
CA ILE A 396 4.60 7.11 12.60
C ILE A 396 3.45 8.10 12.79
N PHE A 397 2.24 7.56 12.89
CA PHE A 397 1.08 8.25 13.42
C PHE A 397 1.10 8.17 14.94
N GLU A 398 0.70 9.24 15.61
CA GLU A 398 0.49 9.25 17.06
C GLU A 398 -0.87 9.90 17.35
N ASP A 399 -1.72 9.18 18.07
CA ASP A 399 -3.04 9.69 18.42
C ASP A 399 -3.02 10.64 19.63
N SER A 400 -4.19 11.16 20.01
CA SER A 400 -4.32 12.08 21.16
C SER A 400 -3.86 11.49 22.50
N ASP A 401 -3.83 10.16 22.59
CA ASP A 401 -3.53 9.43 23.82
C ASP A 401 -2.06 8.94 23.82
N GLY A 402 -1.28 9.34 22.82
CA GLY A 402 0.13 8.99 22.67
C GLY A 402 0.37 7.60 22.05
N ASN A 403 -0.67 6.93 21.56
CA ASN A 403 -0.51 5.61 20.94
C ASN A 403 0.08 5.76 19.54
N LYS A 404 1.18 5.05 19.30
CA LYS A 404 1.91 5.07 18.04
C LYS A 404 1.47 3.94 17.11
N GLU A 405 1.32 4.26 15.83
CA GLU A 405 1.06 3.28 14.77
C GLU A 405 1.94 3.58 13.54
N LEU A 406 2.41 2.53 12.86
CA LEU A 406 3.03 2.69 11.56
C LEU A 406 2.00 3.12 10.52
N ILE A 407 2.42 4.07 9.69
CA ILE A 407 1.74 4.40 8.46
C ILE A 407 2.35 3.53 7.35
N PHE A 408 1.54 2.71 6.71
CA PHE A 408 1.97 1.90 5.57
C PHE A 408 1.98 2.77 4.32
N ILE A 409 3.11 2.79 3.60
CA ILE A 409 3.28 3.61 2.41
C ILE A 409 3.48 2.74 1.17
N LYS A 410 3.29 3.30 -0.03
CA LYS A 410 3.66 2.62 -1.27
C LYS A 410 5.10 2.94 -1.64
N ASN A 411 5.95 1.92 -1.70
CA ASN A 411 7.35 2.02 -2.12
C ASN A 411 7.50 2.33 -3.61
N ARG A 412 8.74 2.40 -4.12
CA ARG A 412 9.02 2.66 -5.55
C ARG A 412 8.47 1.63 -6.53
N GLN A 413 8.34 0.38 -6.11
CA GLN A 413 7.65 -0.67 -6.87
C GLN A 413 6.12 -0.55 -6.73
N GLY A 414 5.67 0.55 -6.10
CA GLY A 414 4.35 0.90 -5.61
C GLY A 414 3.83 -0.03 -4.53
N LYS A 415 4.69 -0.85 -3.88
CA LYS A 415 4.32 -1.86 -2.89
C LYS A 415 3.99 -1.25 -1.54
N THR A 416 2.85 -1.60 -0.95
CA THR A 416 2.53 -1.21 0.41
C THR A 416 3.50 -1.87 1.38
N ALA A 417 4.35 -1.07 1.99
CA ALA A 417 5.39 -1.51 2.90
C ALA A 417 5.33 -0.72 4.22
N PRO A 418 5.61 -1.38 5.36
CA PRO A 418 5.78 -0.71 6.65
C PRO A 418 7.13 0.02 6.77
N LEU A 419 8.10 -0.31 5.93
CA LEU A 419 9.47 0.20 5.89
C LEU A 419 9.82 0.54 4.44
N GLU A 420 10.36 1.73 4.20
CA GLU A 420 10.90 2.12 2.88
C GLU A 420 12.41 2.02 2.89
N SER A 421 12.97 1.19 2.01
CA SER A 421 14.41 1.16 1.76
C SER A 421 14.78 2.17 0.69
N GLN A 422 15.86 2.91 0.92
CA GLN A 422 16.35 3.86 -0.04
C GLN A 422 17.88 3.97 -0.03
N GLU A 423 18.47 4.00 -1.23
CA GLU A 423 19.85 4.38 -1.41
C GLU A 423 20.03 5.91 -1.25
N ILE A 424 21.02 6.30 -0.46
CA ILE A 424 21.51 7.69 -0.36
C ILE A 424 22.38 7.95 -1.60
N ILE A 425 21.75 8.20 -2.76
CA ILE A 425 22.43 8.35 -4.06
C ILE A 425 23.55 9.39 -4.00
N THR A 426 23.35 10.47 -3.25
CA THR A 426 24.34 11.53 -3.07
C THR A 426 25.61 11.07 -2.36
N TRP A 427 25.55 10.00 -1.55
CA TRP A 427 26.73 9.34 -0.98
C TRP A 427 27.60 8.75 -2.07
N ARG A 428 27.03 7.87 -2.90
CA ARG A 428 27.73 7.24 -4.03
C ARG A 428 28.35 8.27 -4.97
N GLN A 429 27.60 9.34 -5.30
CA GLN A 429 28.07 10.43 -6.15
C GLN A 429 29.19 11.27 -5.52
N SER A 430 29.22 11.36 -4.18
CA SER A 430 30.23 12.14 -3.46
C SER A 430 31.52 11.36 -3.22
N LEU A 431 31.52 10.03 -3.34
CA LEU A 431 32.69 9.19 -3.07
C LEU A 431 33.99 9.66 -3.77
N PRO A 432 34.00 10.03 -5.07
CA PRO A 432 35.23 10.47 -5.73
C PRO A 432 35.83 11.72 -5.08
N LYS A 433 34.96 12.66 -4.65
CA LYS A 433 35.35 13.90 -3.97
C LYS A 433 35.80 13.65 -2.52
N LEU A 434 35.14 12.71 -1.84
CA LEU A 434 35.44 12.34 -0.46
C LEU A 434 36.75 11.55 -0.34
N LYS A 435 37.10 10.74 -1.36
CA LYS A 435 38.39 10.03 -1.44
C LYS A 435 39.59 10.93 -1.71
N THR A 436 39.38 12.09 -2.36
CA THR A 436 40.46 12.95 -2.87
C THR A 436 40.78 14.16 -2.00
N LYS A 437 40.04 14.39 -0.92
CA LYS A 437 40.34 15.44 0.07
C LYS A 437 40.99 14.85 1.32
N PRO A 438 42.33 14.65 1.36
CA PRO A 438 43.03 14.45 2.61
C PRO A 438 43.23 15.81 3.29
N LYS A 439 42.49 16.01 4.39
CA LYS A 439 42.52 17.15 5.32
C LYS A 439 41.80 18.42 4.86
#